data_AF-A0A5P8WGS9-F1
#
_entry.id   AF-A0A5P8WGS9-F1
#
_cell.length_a   1.000
_cell.length_b   1.000
_cell.length_c   1.000
_cell.angle_alpha   90.00
_cell.angle_beta   90.00
_cell.angle_gamma   90.00
#
_symmetry.space_group_name_H-M   'P 1'
#
loop_
_entity.id
_entity.type
_entity.pdbx_description
1 polymer ?
#
loop_
_entity_poly.entity_id
_entity_poly.type
_entity_poly.pdbx_seq_one_letter_code
_entity_poly.pdbx_strand_id
1 'polypeptide(L)'
;MSKDSRIATLNTVAESRKQDCLERTEKAISKLLKNHEKISFRSIARVACVSVSYLYKYPEIKERIQNLRQQQTKGIVQPPKYQTASEKSKQAIIEQFRNRIKILERERQEQVKQIQALTGRLYEVGQNQDLIERFKAENSRLNEENKQLHLLLNSIRSDSQLQINNMTQINSLELETNHHSHGIISDDLSQIISEIGIKLNKDLTQLIKSKSELEVNNALLVVKESLVLGNVRSKAGLFRKALENNWQPDESDQERKINTIKSAFSLWYDIAYSYGIVIGYREEEGTIMVQENTGKWNNFDDFSAKWTLEYLKRWQSSNKKH
;
A
#
# COMPACT_ATOMS: atom_id res chain seq x y z
N MET A 1 -60.66 -69.24 5.27
CA MET A 1 -59.66 -68.21 5.65
C MET A 1 -58.27 -68.78 5.45
N SER A 2 -57.52 -68.28 4.46
CA SER A 2 -56.18 -68.79 4.09
C SER A 2 -55.18 -68.63 5.24
N LYS A 3 -54.21 -69.55 5.34
CA LYS A 3 -53.11 -69.53 6.32
C LYS A 3 -52.40 -68.18 6.33
N ASP A 4 -52.26 -67.56 5.16
CA ASP A 4 -51.61 -66.27 4.97
C ASP A 4 -52.39 -65.10 5.58
N SER A 5 -53.73 -65.16 5.56
CA SER A 5 -54.59 -64.16 6.19
C SER A 5 -54.50 -64.21 7.72
N ARG A 6 -54.33 -65.40 8.30
CA ARG A 6 -54.08 -65.54 9.75
C ARG A 6 -52.69 -65.03 10.13
N ILE A 7 -51.66 -65.33 9.35
CA ILE A 7 -50.29 -64.85 9.58
C ILE A 7 -50.25 -63.31 9.49
N ALA A 8 -50.89 -62.73 8.48
CA ALA A 8 -50.99 -61.28 8.35
C ALA A 8 -51.69 -60.64 9.57
N THR A 9 -52.81 -61.20 10.01
CA THR A 9 -53.54 -60.71 11.20
C THR A 9 -52.66 -60.81 12.46
N LEU A 10 -51.93 -61.91 12.66
CA LEU A 10 -51.02 -62.07 13.79
C LEU A 10 -49.87 -61.06 13.76
N ASN A 11 -49.31 -60.78 12.59
CA ASN A 11 -48.25 -59.77 12.43
C ASN A 11 -48.77 -58.36 12.75
N THR A 12 -49.95 -57.98 12.23
CA THR A 12 -50.53 -56.65 12.53
C THR A 12 -50.82 -56.46 14.02
N VAL A 13 -51.29 -57.50 14.72
CA VAL A 13 -51.52 -57.46 16.17
C VAL A 13 -50.20 -57.36 16.93
N ALA A 14 -49.16 -58.09 16.51
CA ALA A 14 -47.84 -58.00 17.12
C ALA A 14 -47.21 -56.61 16.96
N GLU A 15 -47.38 -56.01 15.79
CA GLU A 15 -46.86 -54.68 15.47
C GLU A 15 -47.60 -53.57 16.23
N SER A 16 -48.94 -53.67 16.33
CA SER A 16 -49.75 -52.79 17.17
C SER A 16 -49.35 -52.86 18.65
N ARG A 17 -49.11 -54.07 19.19
CA ARG A 17 -48.63 -54.25 20.57
C ARG A 17 -47.22 -53.69 20.78
N LYS A 18 -46.34 -53.79 19.78
CA LYS A 18 -45.01 -53.17 19.82
C LYS A 18 -45.14 -51.65 19.90
N GLN A 19 -46.00 -51.07 19.07
CA GLN A 19 -46.19 -49.63 19.03
C GLN A 19 -46.78 -49.07 20.33
N ASP A 20 -47.79 -49.72 20.92
CA ASP A 20 -48.35 -49.35 22.23
C ASP A 20 -47.27 -49.37 23.33
N CYS A 21 -46.49 -50.44 23.39
CA CYS A 21 -45.41 -50.57 24.38
C CYS A 21 -44.33 -49.48 24.19
N LEU A 22 -44.01 -49.11 22.94
CA LEU A 22 -43.06 -48.04 22.63
C LEU A 22 -43.61 -46.69 23.09
N GLU A 23 -44.85 -46.36 22.76
CA GLU A 23 -45.48 -45.10 23.15
C GLU A 23 -45.54 -44.93 24.67
N ARG A 24 -45.88 -45.99 25.39
CA ARG A 24 -45.90 -46.01 26.86
C ARG A 24 -44.51 -45.83 27.46
N THR A 25 -43.49 -46.40 26.82
CA THR A 25 -42.10 -46.23 27.23
C THR A 25 -41.65 -44.78 27.07
N GLU A 26 -41.96 -44.14 25.95
CA GLU A 26 -41.63 -42.73 25.70
C GLU A 26 -42.39 -41.77 26.64
N LYS A 27 -43.68 -42.05 26.90
CA LYS A 27 -44.47 -41.32 27.90
C LYS A 27 -43.86 -41.43 29.30
N ALA A 28 -43.41 -42.62 29.68
CA ALA A 28 -42.76 -42.84 30.97
C ALA A 28 -41.42 -42.10 31.08
N ILE A 29 -40.60 -42.15 30.03
CA ILE A 29 -39.34 -41.39 29.95
C ILE A 29 -39.61 -39.88 30.10
N SER A 30 -40.59 -39.35 29.36
CA SER A 30 -40.97 -37.94 29.41
C SER A 30 -41.44 -37.53 30.81
N LYS A 31 -42.21 -38.38 31.48
CA LYS A 31 -42.68 -38.13 32.86
C LYS A 31 -41.52 -38.11 33.86
N LEU A 32 -40.61 -39.07 33.78
CA LEU A 32 -39.43 -39.14 34.65
C LEU A 32 -38.49 -37.94 34.45
N LEU A 33 -38.31 -37.49 33.20
CA LEU A 33 -37.54 -36.29 32.88
C LEU A 33 -38.18 -35.03 33.49
N LYS A 34 -39.49 -34.85 33.31
CA LYS A 34 -40.23 -33.70 33.87
C LYS A 34 -40.17 -33.64 35.39
N ASN A 35 -40.20 -34.79 36.06
CA ASN A 35 -40.14 -34.89 37.51
C ASN A 35 -38.70 -34.87 38.06
N HIS A 36 -37.68 -34.78 37.21
CA HIS A 36 -36.27 -34.91 37.59
C HIS A 36 -35.94 -36.21 38.35
N GLU A 37 -36.71 -37.28 38.10
CA GLU A 37 -36.50 -38.57 38.74
C GLU A 37 -35.36 -39.35 38.07
N LYS A 38 -34.76 -40.30 38.80
CA LYS A 38 -33.66 -41.13 38.28
C LYS A 38 -34.13 -42.02 37.13
N ILE A 39 -33.51 -41.84 35.97
CA ILE A 39 -33.75 -42.66 34.78
C ILE A 39 -33.01 -43.99 34.92
N SER A 40 -33.78 -45.07 34.99
CA SER A 40 -33.29 -46.44 35.06
C SER A 40 -34.26 -47.38 34.35
N PHE A 41 -33.76 -48.49 33.83
CA PHE A 41 -34.60 -49.52 33.21
C PHE A 41 -35.74 -49.98 34.13
N ARG A 42 -35.49 -50.08 35.44
CA ARG A 42 -36.50 -50.46 36.43
C ARG A 42 -37.54 -49.36 36.67
N SER A 43 -37.12 -48.09 36.74
CA SER A 43 -38.04 -46.97 36.95
C SER A 43 -38.93 -46.76 35.72
N ILE A 44 -38.37 -46.88 34.51
CA ILE A 44 -39.13 -46.82 33.26
C ILE A 44 -40.11 -47.99 33.14
N ALA A 45 -39.67 -49.23 33.38
CA ALA A 45 -40.53 -50.41 33.32
C ALA A 45 -41.75 -50.28 34.25
N ARG A 46 -41.54 -49.76 35.46
CA ARG A 46 -42.61 -49.50 36.43
C ARG A 46 -43.61 -48.44 35.96
N VAL A 47 -43.13 -47.32 35.38
CA VAL A 47 -44.00 -46.21 34.96
C VAL A 47 -44.69 -46.48 33.61
N ALA A 48 -44.02 -47.17 32.69
CA ALA A 48 -44.58 -47.59 31.41
C ALA A 48 -45.46 -48.84 31.53
N CYS A 49 -45.42 -49.54 32.67
CA CYS A 49 -46.07 -50.84 32.90
C CYS A 49 -45.66 -51.89 31.84
N VAL A 50 -44.39 -51.90 31.45
CA VAL A 50 -43.80 -52.88 30.52
C VAL A 50 -42.79 -53.75 31.26
N SER A 51 -42.52 -54.96 30.76
CA SER A 51 -41.51 -55.82 31.36
C SER A 51 -40.10 -55.24 31.14
N VAL A 52 -39.19 -55.46 32.09
CA VAL A 52 -37.78 -55.06 31.93
C VAL A 52 -37.17 -55.76 30.72
N SER A 53 -37.52 -57.02 30.48
CA SER A 53 -37.08 -57.80 29.33
C SER A 53 -37.48 -57.15 27.99
N TYR A 54 -38.64 -56.52 27.91
CA TYR A 54 -39.06 -55.77 26.71
C TYR A 54 -38.10 -54.61 26.40
N LEU A 55 -37.69 -53.85 27.42
CA LEU A 55 -36.75 -52.73 27.24
C LEU A 55 -35.36 -53.17 26.77
N TYR A 56 -34.96 -54.41 27.07
CA TYR A 56 -33.72 -55.00 26.59
C TYR A 56 -33.84 -55.71 25.25
N LYS A 57 -35.07 -56.13 24.87
CA LYS A 57 -35.35 -56.86 23.63
C LYS A 57 -35.06 -56.01 22.38
N TYR A 58 -35.30 -54.71 22.47
CA TYR A 58 -35.16 -53.76 21.37
C TYR A 58 -33.94 -52.85 21.61
N PRO A 59 -32.85 -52.98 20.84
CA PRO A 59 -31.63 -52.19 20.99
C PRO A 59 -31.89 -50.68 20.97
N GLU A 60 -32.81 -50.23 20.13
CA GLU A 60 -33.18 -48.82 19.99
C GLU A 60 -33.71 -48.22 21.31
N ILE A 61 -34.51 -48.97 22.06
CA ILE A 61 -35.04 -48.57 23.36
C ILE A 61 -33.92 -48.57 24.41
N LYS A 62 -33.07 -49.61 24.39
CA LYS A 62 -31.95 -49.75 25.32
C LYS A 62 -30.96 -48.59 25.20
N GLU A 63 -30.54 -48.25 23.99
CA GLU A 63 -29.61 -47.14 23.73
C GLU A 63 -30.20 -45.81 24.15
N ARG A 64 -31.49 -45.56 23.84
CA ARG A 64 -32.19 -44.35 24.26
C ARG A 64 -32.16 -44.15 25.78
N ILE A 65 -32.47 -45.21 26.54
CA ILE A 65 -32.46 -45.19 28.00
C ILE A 65 -31.04 -44.98 28.54
N GLN A 66 -30.04 -45.62 27.94
CA GLN A 66 -28.64 -45.45 28.34
C GLN A 66 -28.14 -44.03 28.10
N ASN A 67 -28.44 -43.44 26.94
CA ASN A 67 -28.06 -42.08 26.60
C ASN A 67 -28.68 -41.07 27.55
N LEU A 68 -29.97 -41.19 27.85
CA LEU A 68 -30.66 -40.31 28.80
C LEU A 68 -30.11 -40.46 30.22
N ARG A 69 -29.79 -41.69 30.64
CA ARG A 69 -29.14 -41.95 31.92
C ARG A 69 -27.74 -41.32 31.99
N GLN A 70 -26.96 -41.41 30.91
CA GLN A 70 -25.63 -40.79 30.83
C GLN A 70 -25.71 -39.25 30.87
N GLN A 71 -26.67 -38.66 30.15
CA GLN A 71 -26.94 -37.22 30.20
C GLN A 71 -27.32 -36.77 31.61
N GLN A 72 -28.18 -37.53 32.31
CA GLN A 72 -28.53 -37.25 33.70
C GLN A 72 -27.31 -37.36 34.62
N THR A 73 -26.44 -38.36 34.46
CA THR A 73 -25.22 -38.47 35.28
C THR A 73 -24.20 -37.38 35.00
N LYS A 74 -24.06 -36.92 33.76
CA LYS A 74 -23.18 -35.79 33.40
C LYS A 74 -23.75 -34.45 33.92
N GLY A 75 -25.07 -34.33 34.02
CA GLY A 75 -25.78 -33.19 34.62
C GLY A 75 -25.85 -33.18 36.15
N ILE A 76 -25.43 -34.26 36.84
CA ILE A 76 -25.31 -34.34 38.32
C ILE A 76 -23.87 -34.04 38.75
N VAL A 77 -23.18 -33.13 38.06
CA VAL A 77 -22.26 -32.24 38.79
C VAL A 77 -23.19 -31.20 39.38
N GLN A 78 -23.45 -31.26 40.69
CA GLN A 78 -24.17 -30.17 41.33
C GLN A 78 -23.46 -28.87 40.90
N PRO A 79 -24.14 -27.91 40.25
CA PRO A 79 -23.53 -26.61 40.06
C PRO A 79 -23.12 -26.15 41.47
N PRO A 80 -21.89 -25.62 41.66
CA PRO A 80 -21.54 -25.03 42.95
C PRO A 80 -22.70 -24.10 43.32
N LYS A 81 -23.27 -24.27 44.52
CA LYS A 81 -24.34 -23.39 45.01
C LYS A 81 -23.92 -21.97 44.65
N TYR A 82 -24.70 -21.28 43.82
CA TYR A 82 -24.42 -19.89 43.46
C TYR A 82 -24.40 -19.12 44.77
N GLN A 83 -23.21 -18.87 45.31
CA GLN A 83 -23.04 -17.95 46.41
C GLN A 83 -23.42 -16.60 45.81
N THR A 84 -24.45 -15.95 46.38
CA THR A 84 -24.78 -14.57 46.03
C THR A 84 -23.47 -13.79 46.14
N ALA A 85 -22.99 -13.24 45.03
CA ALA A 85 -21.70 -12.54 45.01
C ALA A 85 -21.67 -11.57 46.19
N SER A 86 -20.66 -11.68 47.06
CA SER A 86 -20.50 -10.80 48.21
C SER A 86 -20.62 -9.35 47.74
N GLU A 87 -21.19 -8.46 48.55
CA GLU A 87 -21.29 -7.02 48.21
C GLU A 87 -19.93 -6.45 47.77
N LYS A 88 -18.82 -6.95 48.33
CA LYS A 88 -17.46 -6.60 47.91
C LYS A 88 -17.13 -7.02 46.47
N SER A 89 -17.60 -8.20 46.04
CA SER A 89 -17.43 -8.70 44.67
C SER A 89 -18.28 -7.91 43.67
N LYS A 90 -19.54 -7.59 44.03
CA LYS A 90 -20.39 -6.70 43.21
C LYS A 90 -19.76 -5.32 43.04
N GLN A 91 -19.22 -4.76 44.12
CA GLN A 91 -18.55 -3.46 44.09
C GLN A 91 -17.30 -3.48 43.18
N ALA A 92 -16.49 -4.54 43.26
CA ALA A 92 -15.34 -4.71 42.38
C ALA A 92 -15.73 -4.80 40.90
N ILE A 93 -16.82 -5.50 40.58
CA ILE A 93 -17.36 -5.60 39.22
C ILE A 93 -17.86 -4.23 38.73
N ILE A 94 -18.57 -3.47 39.58
CA ILE A 94 -19.05 -2.12 39.26
C ILE A 94 -17.87 -1.18 38.98
N GLU A 95 -16.81 -1.25 39.79
CA GLU A 95 -15.62 -0.44 39.60
C GLU A 95 -14.89 -0.82 38.31
N GLN A 96 -14.77 -2.10 38.00
CA GLN A 96 -14.22 -2.58 36.74
C GLN A 96 -15.04 -2.06 35.53
N PHE A 97 -16.37 -2.11 35.60
CA PHE A 97 -17.23 -1.58 34.53
C PHE A 97 -17.10 -0.07 34.38
N ARG A 98 -17.06 0.69 35.48
CA ARG A 98 -16.81 2.14 35.43
C ARG A 98 -15.47 2.47 34.78
N ASN A 99 -14.43 1.73 35.14
CA ASN A 99 -13.11 1.88 34.53
C ASN A 99 -13.14 1.55 33.04
N ARG A 100 -13.85 0.50 32.64
CA ARG A 100 -14.02 0.14 31.22
C ARG A 100 -14.77 1.22 30.45
N ILE A 101 -15.86 1.77 31.00
CA ILE A 101 -16.61 2.88 30.40
C ILE A 101 -15.69 4.09 30.21
N LYS A 102 -14.92 4.47 31.23
CA LYS A 102 -13.99 5.61 31.15
C LYS A 102 -12.87 5.40 30.12
N ILE A 103 -12.41 4.17 29.92
CA ILE A 103 -11.45 3.85 28.86
C ILE A 103 -12.12 3.99 27.48
N LEU A 104 -13.30 3.37 27.31
CA LEU A 104 -14.06 3.42 26.05
C LEU A 104 -14.44 4.85 25.65
N GLU A 105 -14.82 5.69 26.60
CA GLU A 105 -15.13 7.10 26.34
C GLU A 105 -13.91 7.89 25.86
N ARG A 106 -12.73 7.63 26.46
CA ARG A 106 -11.46 8.24 26.00
C ARG A 106 -11.08 7.76 24.61
N GLU A 107 -11.18 6.46 24.35
CA GLU A 107 -10.94 5.89 23.03
C GLU A 107 -11.87 6.52 21.97
N ARG A 108 -13.17 6.66 22.29
CA ARG A 108 -14.14 7.31 21.40
C ARG A 108 -13.81 8.78 21.16
N GLN A 109 -13.41 9.53 22.18
CA GLN A 109 -13.00 10.93 22.01
C GLN A 109 -11.77 11.06 21.13
N GLU A 110 -10.79 10.18 21.30
CA GLU A 110 -9.57 10.18 20.50
C GLU A 110 -9.86 9.83 19.03
N GLN A 111 -10.70 8.82 18.78
CA GLN A 111 -11.15 8.47 17.43
C GLN A 111 -11.86 9.65 16.74
N VAL A 112 -12.73 10.37 17.47
CA VAL A 112 -13.42 11.55 16.91
C VAL A 112 -12.42 12.64 16.53
N LYS A 113 -11.40 12.90 17.35
CA LYS A 113 -10.34 13.87 17.02
C LYS A 113 -9.56 13.45 15.77
N GLN A 114 -9.22 12.17 15.65
CA GLN A 114 -8.52 11.63 14.49
C GLN A 114 -9.36 11.79 13.22
N ILE A 115 -10.67 11.50 13.28
CA ILE A 115 -11.59 11.69 12.16
C ILE A 115 -11.66 13.16 11.76
N GLN A 116 -11.77 14.08 12.72
CA GLN A 116 -11.80 15.52 12.42
C GLN A 116 -10.51 15.99 11.75
N ALA A 117 -9.35 15.56 12.26
CA ALA A 117 -8.05 15.89 11.67
C ALA A 117 -7.88 15.30 10.26
N LEU A 118 -8.33 14.05 10.03
CA LEU A 118 -8.32 13.42 8.70
C LEU A 118 -9.26 14.13 7.74
N THR A 119 -10.45 14.53 8.21
CA THR A 119 -11.43 15.28 7.42
C THR A 119 -10.87 16.62 7.00
N GLY A 120 -10.24 17.38 7.91
CA GLY A 120 -9.56 18.63 7.58
C GLY A 120 -8.48 18.46 6.50
N ARG A 121 -7.61 17.46 6.66
CA ARG A 121 -6.59 17.12 5.65
C ARG A 121 -7.19 16.74 4.29
N LEU A 122 -8.32 16.03 4.28
CA LEU A 122 -8.99 15.64 3.05
C LEU A 122 -9.54 16.86 2.30
N TYR A 123 -10.07 17.85 3.01
CA TYR A 123 -10.46 19.14 2.40
C TYR A 123 -9.27 19.90 1.82
N GLU A 124 -8.14 19.94 2.51
CA GLU A 124 -6.91 20.56 2.00
C GLU A 124 -6.40 19.86 0.73
N VAL A 125 -6.39 18.53 0.72
CA VAL A 125 -6.00 17.73 -0.45
C VAL A 125 -6.95 17.99 -1.62
N GLY A 126 -8.26 18.08 -1.38
CA GLY A 126 -9.24 18.42 -2.42
C GLY A 126 -8.96 19.79 -3.03
N GLN A 127 -8.72 20.82 -2.21
CA GLN A 127 -8.38 22.16 -2.70
C GLN A 127 -7.06 22.17 -3.49
N ASN A 128 -6.05 21.45 -3.02
CA ASN A 128 -4.78 21.32 -3.74
C ASN A 128 -4.97 20.61 -5.08
N GLN A 129 -5.83 19.59 -5.14
CA GLN A 129 -6.15 18.88 -6.37
C GLN A 129 -6.79 19.82 -7.41
N ASP A 130 -7.76 20.64 -6.98
CA ASP A 130 -8.38 21.64 -7.84
C ASP A 130 -7.35 22.67 -8.37
N LEU A 131 -6.41 23.09 -7.51
CA LEU A 131 -5.32 23.99 -7.92
C LEU A 131 -4.37 23.33 -8.92
N ILE A 132 -4.00 22.07 -8.70
CA ILE A 132 -3.16 21.30 -9.63
C ILE A 132 -3.85 21.18 -10.98
N GLU A 133 -5.15 20.90 -11.00
CA GLU A 133 -5.92 20.80 -12.24
C GLU A 133 -5.95 22.14 -13.00
N ARG A 134 -6.17 23.25 -12.29
CA ARG A 134 -6.09 24.60 -12.88
C ARG A 134 -4.71 24.91 -13.45
N PHE A 135 -3.64 24.64 -12.70
CA PHE A 135 -2.28 24.87 -13.19
C PHE A 135 -1.93 23.98 -14.38
N LYS A 136 -2.41 22.73 -14.39
CA LYS A 136 -2.23 21.82 -15.53
C LYS A 136 -2.96 22.33 -16.77
N ALA A 137 -4.17 22.86 -16.62
CA ALA A 137 -4.92 23.46 -17.71
C ALA A 137 -4.19 24.71 -18.27
N GLU A 138 -3.72 25.60 -17.40
CA GLU A 138 -2.99 26.80 -17.83
C GLU A 138 -1.66 26.45 -18.50
N ASN A 139 -0.89 25.49 -17.96
CA ASN A 139 0.33 25.01 -18.61
C ASN A 139 0.05 24.41 -19.99
N SER A 140 -1.06 23.68 -20.15
CA SER A 140 -1.45 23.12 -21.45
C SER A 140 -1.77 24.24 -22.45
N ARG A 141 -2.47 25.29 -22.00
CA ARG A 141 -2.77 26.47 -22.81
C ARG A 141 -1.50 27.24 -23.20
N LEU A 142 -0.60 27.51 -22.26
CA LEU A 142 0.67 28.21 -22.52
C LEU A 142 1.57 27.39 -23.47
N ASN A 143 1.57 26.07 -23.35
CA ASN A 143 2.30 25.21 -24.29
C ASN A 143 1.74 25.30 -25.71
N GLU A 144 0.41 25.34 -25.85
CA GLU A 144 -0.20 25.52 -27.16
C GLU A 144 0.10 26.91 -27.72
N GLU A 145 0.02 27.97 -26.91
CA GLU A 145 0.40 29.33 -27.31
C GLU A 145 1.86 29.41 -27.77
N ASN A 146 2.80 28.84 -27.01
CA ASN A 146 4.20 28.75 -27.40
C ASN A 146 4.38 28.01 -28.72
N LYS A 147 3.65 26.91 -28.93
CA LYS A 147 3.69 26.17 -30.20
C LYS A 147 3.19 27.05 -31.36
N GLN A 148 2.11 27.80 -31.17
CA GLN A 148 1.61 28.73 -32.19
C GLN A 148 2.62 29.85 -32.48
N LEU A 149 3.23 30.44 -31.44
CA LEU A 149 4.27 31.44 -31.60
C LEU A 149 5.49 30.90 -32.35
N HIS A 150 5.92 29.66 -32.07
CA HIS A 150 6.99 29.01 -32.82
C HIS A 150 6.63 28.79 -34.29
N LEU A 151 5.39 28.38 -34.60
CA LEU A 151 4.93 28.26 -35.98
C LEU A 151 4.93 29.61 -36.70
N LEU A 152 4.43 30.66 -36.05
CA LEU A 152 4.45 32.02 -36.58
C LEU A 152 5.88 32.50 -36.84
N LEU A 153 6.79 32.32 -35.87
CA LEU A 153 8.19 32.71 -36.01
C LEU A 153 8.87 31.96 -37.16
N ASN A 154 8.61 30.66 -37.31
CA ASN A 154 9.13 29.87 -38.42
C ASN A 154 8.58 30.33 -39.77
N SER A 155 7.31 30.71 -39.84
CA SER A 155 6.71 31.27 -41.06
C SER A 155 7.37 32.60 -41.44
N ILE A 156 7.52 33.53 -40.49
CA ILE A 156 8.18 34.83 -40.69
C ILE A 156 9.65 34.64 -41.10
N ARG A 157 10.36 33.70 -40.46
CA ARG A 157 11.74 33.37 -40.81
C ARG A 157 11.85 32.84 -42.24
N SER A 158 10.92 31.99 -42.66
CA SER A 158 10.86 31.44 -44.02
C SER A 158 10.56 32.54 -45.03
N ASP A 159 9.60 33.41 -44.75
CA ASP A 159 9.26 34.57 -45.60
C ASP A 159 10.42 35.55 -45.72
N SER A 160 11.13 35.81 -44.61
CA SER A 160 12.33 36.65 -44.59
C SER A 160 13.46 36.03 -45.41
N GLN A 161 13.65 34.70 -45.34
CA GLN A 161 14.61 33.98 -46.18
C GLN A 161 14.23 34.03 -47.66
N LEU A 162 12.95 33.91 -48.01
CA LEU A 162 12.47 34.06 -49.38
C LEU A 162 12.71 35.49 -49.91
N GLN A 163 12.49 36.51 -49.08
CA GLN A 163 12.80 37.90 -49.44
C GLN A 163 14.30 38.13 -49.64
N ILE A 164 15.16 37.59 -48.77
CA ILE A 164 16.62 37.64 -48.91
C ILE A 164 17.06 36.90 -50.19
N ASN A 165 16.48 35.74 -50.47
CA ASN A 165 16.76 34.96 -51.68
C ASN A 165 16.32 35.69 -52.95
N ASN A 166 15.17 36.37 -52.92
CA ASN A 166 14.71 37.19 -54.04
C ASN A 166 15.61 38.44 -54.23
N MET A 167 16.08 39.06 -53.14
CA MET A 167 17.05 40.16 -53.19
C MET A 167 18.45 39.70 -53.66
N THR A 168 18.88 38.49 -53.30
CA THR A 168 20.13 37.92 -53.79
C THR A 168 20.02 37.43 -55.23
N GLN A 169 18.86 36.96 -55.70
CA GLN A 169 18.59 36.72 -57.13
C GLN A 169 18.61 38.00 -57.96
N ILE A 170 18.16 39.13 -57.40
CA ILE A 170 18.29 40.45 -58.05
C ILE A 170 19.77 40.92 -58.10
N ASN A 171 20.63 40.40 -57.21
CA ASN A 171 22.06 40.75 -57.14
C ASN A 171 23.02 39.67 -57.68
N SER A 172 22.55 38.54 -58.20
CA SER A 172 23.42 37.45 -58.69
C SER A 172 23.41 37.33 -60.22
N LEU A 173 23.97 38.35 -60.87
CA LEU A 173 24.99 38.11 -61.90
C LEU A 173 26.34 38.03 -61.17
N GLU A 174 26.58 36.98 -60.37
CA GLU A 174 27.91 36.50 -60.00
C GLU A 174 27.85 35.31 -59.03
N LEU A 175 28.43 34.22 -59.53
CA LEU A 175 29.22 33.20 -58.82
C LEU A 175 28.47 32.17 -57.96
N GLU A 176 28.44 30.96 -58.52
CA GLU A 176 28.21 29.70 -57.84
C GLU A 176 29.13 29.51 -56.63
N THR A 177 28.66 28.81 -55.60
CA THR A 177 29.36 27.64 -55.03
C THR A 177 28.60 27.01 -53.85
N ASN A 178 28.40 25.69 -53.97
CA ASN A 178 28.53 24.67 -52.93
C ASN A 178 27.71 24.75 -51.63
N HIS A 179 26.69 23.89 -51.61
CA HIS A 179 26.05 23.35 -50.42
C HIS A 179 27.06 22.79 -49.40
N HIS A 180 27.15 23.39 -48.21
CA HIS A 180 27.53 22.72 -46.97
C HIS A 180 26.57 23.18 -45.86
N SER A 181 25.76 22.25 -45.35
CA SER A 181 24.92 22.44 -44.17
C SER A 181 25.82 22.61 -42.94
N HIS A 182 26.16 23.84 -42.58
CA HIS A 182 26.74 24.17 -41.29
C HIS A 182 25.61 24.35 -40.26
N GLY A 183 25.45 23.35 -39.41
CA GLY A 183 24.53 23.37 -38.27
C GLY A 183 24.87 24.52 -37.33
N ILE A 184 23.87 25.37 -37.10
CA ILE A 184 23.86 26.41 -36.08
C ILE A 184 24.03 25.70 -34.73
N ILE A 185 25.13 25.94 -34.03
CA ILE A 185 25.23 25.60 -32.61
C ILE A 185 24.11 26.38 -31.92
N SER A 186 23.12 25.68 -31.37
CA SER A 186 22.02 26.31 -30.64
C SER A 186 22.59 27.14 -29.50
N ASP A 187 22.09 28.38 -29.35
CA ASP A 187 22.46 29.28 -28.25
C ASP A 187 22.30 28.59 -26.86
N ASP A 188 21.42 27.59 -26.78
CA ASP A 188 21.20 26.72 -25.61
C ASP A 188 22.47 25.98 -25.14
N LEU A 189 23.29 25.46 -26.05
CA LEU A 189 24.51 24.73 -25.67
C LEU A 189 25.56 25.69 -25.09
N SER A 190 25.65 26.90 -25.66
CA SER A 190 26.53 27.95 -25.16
C SER A 190 26.12 28.40 -23.76
N GLN A 191 24.80 28.48 -23.50
CA GLN A 191 24.26 28.79 -22.19
C GLN A 191 24.61 27.69 -21.16
N ILE A 192 24.40 26.41 -21.48
CA ILE A 192 24.72 25.29 -20.58
C ILE A 192 26.23 25.23 -20.25
N ILE A 193 27.10 25.47 -21.23
CA ILE A 193 28.56 25.50 -21.04
C ILE A 193 28.96 26.64 -20.10
N SER A 194 28.29 27.79 -20.21
CA SER A 194 28.53 28.95 -19.35
C SER A 194 28.07 28.73 -17.91
N GLU A 195 26.93 28.05 -17.71
CA GLU A 195 26.39 27.70 -16.38
C GLU A 195 27.31 26.74 -15.61
N ILE A 196 27.99 25.83 -16.31
CA ILE A 196 28.97 24.90 -15.71
C ILE A 196 30.28 25.64 -15.35
N GLY A 197 30.45 26.88 -15.82
CA GLY A 197 31.60 27.75 -15.57
C GLY A 197 32.80 27.43 -16.47
N ILE A 198 32.56 26.91 -17.67
CA ILE A 198 33.61 26.65 -18.67
C ILE A 198 33.72 27.89 -19.56
N LYS A 199 34.85 28.59 -19.47
CA LYS A 199 35.13 29.72 -20.36
C LYS A 199 35.50 29.21 -21.76
N LEU A 200 34.66 29.48 -22.74
CA LEU A 200 34.91 29.16 -24.15
C LEU A 200 36.07 30.00 -24.70
N ASN A 201 37.09 29.34 -25.23
CA ASN A 201 38.14 29.96 -26.03
C ASN A 201 37.95 29.63 -27.52
N LYS A 202 38.70 30.30 -28.40
CA LYS A 202 38.57 30.16 -29.85
C LYS A 202 38.72 28.70 -30.30
N ASP A 203 39.69 27.99 -29.76
CA ASP A 203 39.96 26.59 -30.11
C ASP A 203 38.85 25.63 -29.65
N LEU A 204 38.33 25.80 -28.43
CA LEU A 204 37.26 24.96 -27.89
C LEU A 204 35.95 25.21 -28.66
N THR A 205 35.70 26.45 -29.05
CA THR A 205 34.56 26.82 -29.89
C THR A 205 34.64 26.17 -31.27
N GLN A 206 35.84 26.11 -31.85
CA GLN A 206 36.09 25.44 -33.13
C GLN A 206 35.97 23.91 -32.99
N LEU A 207 36.42 23.35 -31.87
CA LEU A 207 36.30 21.92 -31.57
C LEU A 207 34.82 21.50 -31.40
N ILE A 208 34.01 22.30 -30.71
CA ILE A 208 32.56 22.06 -30.56
C ILE A 208 31.87 22.09 -31.92
N LYS A 209 32.22 23.05 -32.80
CA LYS A 209 31.68 23.13 -34.18
C LYS A 209 32.01 21.91 -35.03
N SER A 210 33.11 21.22 -34.74
CA SER A 210 33.56 20.04 -35.48
C SER A 210 32.97 18.71 -34.99
N LYS A 211 32.18 18.74 -33.91
CA LYS A 211 31.64 17.55 -33.24
C LYS A 211 30.11 17.53 -33.30
N SER A 212 29.53 16.34 -33.19
CA SER A 212 28.07 16.17 -33.09
C SER A 212 27.55 16.63 -31.73
N GLU A 213 26.27 17.03 -31.68
CA GLU A 213 25.60 17.44 -30.44
C GLU A 213 25.67 16.37 -29.35
N LEU A 214 25.58 15.09 -29.74
CA LEU A 214 25.69 13.95 -28.83
C LEU A 214 27.08 13.85 -28.19
N GLU A 215 28.15 14.01 -28.97
CA GLU A 215 29.53 13.98 -28.46
C GLU A 215 29.80 15.15 -27.49
N VAL A 216 29.24 16.32 -27.79
CA VAL A 216 29.34 17.51 -26.93
C VAL A 216 28.60 17.29 -25.61
N ASN A 217 27.40 16.71 -25.65
CA ASN A 217 26.63 16.38 -24.46
C ASN A 217 27.30 15.30 -23.59
N ASN A 218 27.86 14.25 -24.20
CA ASN A 218 28.62 13.23 -23.48
C ASN A 218 29.83 13.82 -22.77
N ALA A 219 30.60 14.67 -23.45
CA ALA A 219 31.76 15.34 -22.86
C ALA A 219 31.36 16.29 -21.71
N LEU A 220 30.22 16.98 -21.81
CA LEU A 220 29.69 17.83 -20.75
C LEU A 220 29.31 17.01 -19.51
N LEU A 221 28.76 15.82 -19.70
CA LEU A 221 28.36 14.93 -18.62
C LEU A 221 29.57 14.38 -17.84
N VAL A 222 30.64 14.01 -18.54
CA VAL A 222 31.91 13.57 -17.90
C VAL A 222 32.50 14.66 -17.02
N VAL A 223 32.41 15.92 -17.45
CA VAL A 223 32.86 17.08 -16.65
C VAL A 223 32.00 17.26 -15.42
N LYS A 224 30.67 17.11 -15.52
CA LYS A 224 29.76 17.18 -14.36
C LYS A 224 30.06 16.06 -13.35
N GLU A 225 30.31 14.84 -13.80
CA GLU A 225 30.66 13.70 -12.95
C GLU A 225 31.97 13.92 -12.19
N SER A 226 33.01 14.36 -12.90
CA SER A 226 34.31 14.65 -12.30
C SER A 226 34.26 15.81 -11.30
N LEU A 227 33.31 16.73 -11.46
CA LEU A 227 33.08 17.81 -10.48
C LEU A 227 32.46 17.29 -9.18
N VAL A 228 31.65 16.23 -9.23
CA VAL A 228 31.03 15.60 -8.04
C VAL A 228 32.05 14.79 -7.23
N LEU A 229 32.95 14.07 -7.92
CA LEU A 229 33.97 13.22 -7.26
C LEU A 229 35.08 14.02 -6.55
N GLY A 230 35.19 15.33 -6.84
CA GLY A 230 36.11 16.24 -6.18
C GLY A 230 37.53 16.20 -6.75
N ASN A 231 38.06 17.40 -6.99
CA ASN A 231 39.38 17.72 -7.55
C ASN A 231 39.51 17.71 -9.10
N VAL A 232 38.91 18.71 -9.74
CA VAL A 232 39.15 19.03 -11.15
C VAL A 232 40.14 20.19 -11.26
N ARG A 233 41.36 19.92 -11.74
CA ARG A 233 42.42 20.93 -11.95
C ARG A 233 42.01 22.05 -12.92
N SER A 234 41.19 21.74 -13.93
CA SER A 234 40.60 22.73 -14.86
C SER A 234 39.37 22.16 -15.56
N LYS A 235 38.21 22.78 -15.37
CA LYS A 235 36.94 22.39 -15.99
C LYS A 235 37.01 22.42 -17.52
N ALA A 236 37.59 23.48 -18.06
CA ALA A 236 37.78 23.65 -19.50
C ALA A 236 38.80 22.66 -20.08
N GLY A 237 39.87 22.36 -19.33
CA GLY A 237 40.87 21.38 -19.75
C GLY A 237 40.32 19.94 -19.75
N LEU A 238 39.46 19.62 -18.79
CA LEU A 238 38.79 18.33 -18.71
C LEU A 238 37.76 18.17 -19.85
N PHE A 239 36.96 19.22 -20.10
CA PHE A 239 35.99 19.21 -21.19
C PHE A 239 36.65 19.06 -22.56
N ARG A 240 37.77 19.76 -22.78
CA ARG A 240 38.57 19.61 -24.00
C ARG A 240 39.08 18.18 -24.19
N LYS A 241 39.65 17.58 -23.14
CA LYS A 241 40.12 16.19 -23.17
C LYS A 241 38.99 15.19 -23.41
N ALA A 242 37.81 15.44 -22.84
CA ALA A 242 36.64 14.61 -23.06
C ALA A 242 36.15 14.69 -24.52
N LEU A 243 36.18 15.87 -25.14
CA LEU A 243 35.85 16.06 -26.56
C LEU A 243 36.91 15.47 -27.52
N GLU A 244 38.19 15.61 -27.19
CA GLU A 244 39.29 15.10 -28.02
C GLU A 244 39.36 13.57 -28.01
N ASN A 245 39.10 12.96 -26.84
CA ASN A 245 39.18 11.50 -26.65
C ASN A 245 37.82 10.80 -26.66
N ASN A 246 36.74 11.51 -27.05
CA ASN A 246 35.36 11.01 -27.08
C ASN A 246 34.95 10.27 -25.79
N TRP A 247 35.28 10.84 -24.63
CA TRP A 247 34.95 10.24 -23.34
C TRP A 247 33.44 10.13 -23.16
N GLN A 248 33.01 8.98 -22.66
CA GLN A 248 31.63 8.71 -22.29
C GLN A 248 31.54 8.62 -20.77
N PRO A 249 30.41 8.99 -20.17
CA PRO A 249 30.18 8.81 -18.74
C PRO A 249 30.29 7.33 -18.34
N ASP A 250 30.83 7.05 -17.14
CA ASP A 250 31.06 5.67 -16.66
C ASP A 250 29.75 4.91 -16.40
N GLU A 251 28.61 5.61 -16.34
CA GLU A 251 27.27 5.06 -16.14
C GLU A 251 26.28 5.57 -17.20
N SER A 252 25.41 4.69 -17.70
CA SER A 252 24.31 5.06 -18.58
C SER A 252 23.35 6.06 -17.90
N ASP A 253 22.53 6.79 -18.68
CA ASP A 253 21.52 7.71 -18.13
C ASP A 253 20.54 7.05 -17.14
N GLN A 254 20.33 5.74 -17.28
CA GLN A 254 19.49 4.95 -16.38
C GLN A 254 20.22 4.61 -15.08
N GLU A 255 21.46 4.14 -15.15
CA GLU A 255 22.29 3.84 -13.99
C GLU A 255 22.55 5.10 -13.14
N ARG A 256 22.74 6.26 -13.79
CA ARG A 256 22.88 7.55 -13.11
C ARG A 256 21.65 7.97 -12.35
N LYS A 257 20.45 7.79 -12.92
CA LYS A 257 19.19 8.06 -12.20
C LYS A 257 19.08 7.15 -10.99
N ILE A 258 19.38 5.86 -11.15
CA ILE A 258 19.31 4.87 -10.06
C ILE A 258 20.32 5.19 -8.96
N ASN A 259 21.57 5.54 -9.29
CA ASN A 259 22.60 5.86 -8.31
C ASN A 259 22.39 7.22 -7.65
N THR A 260 21.87 8.21 -8.38
CA THR A 260 21.44 9.48 -7.77
C THR A 260 20.31 9.27 -6.78
N ILE A 261 19.32 8.42 -7.12
CA ILE A 261 18.22 8.07 -6.22
C ILE A 261 18.74 7.29 -5.00
N LYS A 262 19.64 6.31 -5.19
CA LYS A 262 20.25 5.56 -4.09
C LYS A 262 21.09 6.43 -3.16
N SER A 263 21.86 7.37 -3.70
CA SER A 263 22.65 8.33 -2.92
C SER A 263 21.75 9.30 -2.15
N ALA A 264 20.72 9.85 -2.81
CA ALA A 264 19.73 10.71 -2.18
C ALA A 264 18.96 9.97 -1.07
N PHE A 265 18.60 8.71 -1.31
CA PHE A 265 17.96 7.83 -0.33
C PHE A 265 18.85 7.60 0.88
N SER A 266 20.12 7.21 0.70
CA SER A 266 21.03 6.94 1.82
C SER A 266 21.21 8.17 2.72
N LEU A 267 21.47 9.34 2.11
CA LEU A 267 21.62 10.61 2.84
C LEU A 267 20.35 11.01 3.58
N TRP A 268 19.19 10.78 2.97
CA TRP A 268 17.90 11.05 3.59
C TRP A 268 17.61 10.09 4.74
N TYR A 269 17.84 8.80 4.52
CA TYR A 269 17.52 7.73 5.45
C TYR A 269 18.35 7.84 6.72
N ASP A 270 19.66 8.11 6.62
CA ASP A 270 20.52 8.27 7.79
C ASP A 270 20.01 9.38 8.72
N ILE A 271 19.58 10.50 8.14
CA ILE A 271 19.04 11.62 8.91
C ILE A 271 17.66 11.27 9.48
N ALA A 272 16.75 10.72 8.66
CA ALA A 272 15.41 10.35 9.09
C ALA A 272 15.40 9.26 10.17
N TYR A 273 16.32 8.30 10.08
CA TYR A 273 16.54 7.25 11.07
C TYR A 273 17.10 7.82 12.38
N SER A 274 18.06 8.74 12.30
CA SER A 274 18.61 9.42 13.49
C SER A 274 17.56 10.20 14.29
N TYR A 275 16.52 10.69 13.62
CA TYR A 275 15.39 11.38 14.25
C TYR A 275 14.24 10.46 14.66
N GLY A 276 14.35 9.15 14.42
CA GLY A 276 13.28 8.20 14.71
C GLY A 276 12.01 8.45 13.90
N ILE A 277 12.14 9.06 12.71
CA ILE A 277 11.04 9.25 11.76
C ILE A 277 10.79 7.93 11.03
N VAL A 278 11.89 7.26 10.65
CA VAL A 278 11.88 5.91 10.09
C VAL A 278 12.66 4.95 10.96
N ILE A 279 12.27 3.68 10.92
CA ILE A 279 12.86 2.60 11.73
C ILE A 279 13.45 1.47 10.89
N GLY A 280 13.19 1.46 9.58
CA GLY A 280 13.67 0.43 8.67
C GLY A 280 13.39 0.79 7.21
N TYR A 281 14.03 0.08 6.29
CA TYR A 281 13.69 0.12 4.87
C TYR A 281 13.79 -1.27 4.25
N ARG A 282 13.14 -1.46 3.11
CA ARG A 282 13.24 -2.65 2.25
C ARG A 282 13.05 -2.25 0.79
N GLU A 283 13.51 -3.10 -0.11
CA GLU A 283 13.31 -2.92 -1.56
C GLU A 283 12.28 -3.93 -2.06
N GLU A 284 11.21 -3.46 -2.70
CA GLU A 284 10.16 -4.29 -3.29
C GLU A 284 9.98 -3.88 -4.76
N GLU A 285 10.16 -4.83 -5.69
CA GLU A 285 9.99 -4.62 -7.14
C GLU A 285 10.79 -3.42 -7.71
N GLY A 286 11.97 -3.15 -7.15
CA GLY A 286 12.82 -2.02 -7.56
C GLY A 286 12.39 -0.66 -6.98
N THR A 287 11.41 -0.65 -6.08
CA THR A 287 10.96 0.54 -5.33
C THR A 287 11.42 0.46 -3.88
N ILE A 288 11.93 1.57 -3.35
CA ILE A 288 12.38 1.65 -1.96
C ILE A 288 11.20 1.95 -1.04
N MET A 289 10.95 1.07 -0.07
CA MET A 289 9.92 1.21 0.95
C MET A 289 10.56 1.55 2.30
N VAL A 290 10.04 2.57 2.98
CA VAL A 290 10.50 3.01 4.31
C VAL A 290 9.44 2.76 5.36
N GLN A 291 9.86 2.30 6.52
CA GLN A 291 8.99 2.04 7.65
C GLN A 291 8.98 3.23 8.60
N GLU A 292 7.81 3.85 8.77
CA GLU A 292 7.57 4.92 9.75
C GLU A 292 7.64 4.36 11.18
N ASN A 293 7.92 5.21 12.16
CA ASN A 293 7.94 4.84 13.59
C ASN A 293 6.60 4.29 14.14
N THR A 294 5.50 4.45 13.41
CA THR A 294 4.21 3.82 13.67
C THR A 294 4.16 2.34 13.25
N GLY A 295 5.19 1.86 12.57
CA GLY A 295 5.28 0.53 11.96
C GLY A 295 4.74 0.46 10.53
N LYS A 296 4.18 1.55 9.99
CA LYS A 296 3.59 1.61 8.64
C LYS A 296 4.67 1.71 7.56
N TRP A 297 4.51 0.92 6.50
CA TRP A 297 5.37 0.98 5.31
C TRP A 297 4.84 1.99 4.29
N ASN A 298 5.73 2.82 3.74
CA ASN A 298 5.41 3.83 2.74
C ASN A 298 6.48 3.82 1.63
N ASN A 299 6.09 4.21 0.42
CA ASN A 299 7.03 4.45 -0.68
C ASN A 299 7.96 5.63 -0.33
N PHE A 300 9.26 5.49 -0.54
CA PHE A 300 10.25 6.54 -0.32
C PHE A 300 9.94 7.83 -1.08
N ASP A 301 9.51 7.76 -2.34
CA ASP A 301 9.25 8.96 -3.15
C ASP A 301 8.10 9.80 -2.53
N ASP A 302 7.03 9.13 -2.10
CA ASP A 302 5.89 9.78 -1.44
C ASP A 302 6.21 10.24 -0.02
N PHE A 303 7.06 9.49 0.69
CA PHE A 303 7.37 9.76 2.09
C PHE A 303 8.44 10.85 2.25
N SER A 304 9.44 10.87 1.38
CA SER A 304 10.48 11.90 1.33
C SER A 304 9.94 13.26 0.89
N ALA A 305 8.84 13.30 0.13
CA ALA A 305 8.13 14.55 -0.20
C ALA A 305 7.58 15.25 1.06
N LYS A 306 7.16 14.50 2.08
CA LYS A 306 6.69 15.05 3.37
C LYS A 306 7.83 15.46 4.28
N TRP A 307 8.96 14.76 4.18
CA TRP A 307 10.16 14.96 5.00
C TRP A 307 11.34 15.30 4.11
N THR A 308 11.32 16.44 3.42
CA THR A 308 12.39 16.73 2.45
C THR A 308 13.77 16.78 3.10
N LEU A 309 14.82 16.42 2.34
CA LEU A 309 16.20 16.43 2.84
C LEU A 309 16.60 17.82 3.38
N GLU A 310 16.16 18.89 2.72
CA GLU A 310 16.29 20.28 3.16
C GLU A 310 15.64 20.52 4.54
N TYR A 311 14.42 20.03 4.73
CA TYR A 311 13.68 20.15 5.98
C TYR A 311 14.37 19.42 7.13
N LEU A 312 14.83 18.19 6.89
CA LEU A 312 15.56 17.38 7.87
C LEU A 312 16.92 18.03 8.25
N LYS A 313 17.65 18.60 7.29
CA LYS A 313 18.92 19.32 7.55
C LYS A 313 18.71 20.62 8.34
N ARG A 314 17.63 21.36 8.08
CA ARG A 314 17.26 22.55 8.88
C ARG A 314 16.95 22.19 10.33
N TRP A 315 16.31 21.04 10.54
CA TRP A 315 16.05 20.49 11.87
C TRP A 315 17.35 20.14 12.61
N GLN A 316 18.33 19.56 11.90
CA GLN A 316 19.68 19.28 12.41
C GLN A 316 20.46 20.52 12.82
N SER A 317 20.27 21.63 12.11
CA SER A 317 20.93 22.90 12.41
C SER A 317 20.34 23.63 13.63
N SER A 318 19.05 23.40 13.94
CA SER A 318 18.39 23.97 15.13
C SER A 318 18.68 23.18 16.40
N ASN A 319 18.77 21.85 16.32
CA ASN A 319 19.06 20.99 17.48
C ASN A 319 20.56 20.92 17.87
N LYS A 320 21.47 21.48 17.07
CA LYS A 320 22.90 21.62 17.42
C LYS A 320 23.25 22.89 18.20
N LYS A 321 22.27 23.76 18.49
CA LYS A 321 22.46 25.04 19.22
C LYS A 321 22.17 24.95 20.73
N HIS A 322 22.05 23.75 21.29
CA HIS A 322 21.85 23.54 22.73
C HIS A 322 22.93 22.66 23.33
#